data_AF-A0A7Y6RFT2-F1
#
_entry.id   AF-A0A7Y6RFT2-F1
#
_cell.length_a   1.000
_cell.length_b   1.000
_cell.length_c   1.000
_cell.angle_alpha   90.00
_cell.angle_beta   90.00
_cell.angle_gamma   90.00
#
_symmetry.space_group_name_H-M   'P 1'
#
loop_
_entity.id
_entity.type
_entity.pdbx_description
1 polymer ?
#
loop_
_entity_poly.entity_id
_entity_poly.type
_entity_poly.pdbx_seq_one_letter_code
_entity_poly.pdbx_strand_id
1 'polypeptide(L)'
;MTAATQNRNTPHRLGLSRGHLVAAATECFAGTIAVINADGFTEPGTTATGLTAAGVFEHYQDNTDGADGDQSVEVKRGNFRFANSASTDAITAADIGQVCYIVDNQTVAKTDGTATRSPAGIVDDVDDNGVWVNIDPTNGVAASA
;
A
#
# COMPACT_ATOMS: atom_id res chain seq x y z
N MET A 1 -22.76 -2.71 -22.43
CA MET A 1 -23.09 -1.94 -21.21
C MET A 1 -24.43 -1.26 -21.43
N THR A 2 -25.39 -1.45 -20.53
CA THR A 2 -26.76 -0.91 -20.68
C THR A 2 -26.85 0.43 -19.95
N ALA A 3 -27.32 1.47 -20.63
CA ALA A 3 -27.54 2.78 -20.02
C ALA A 3 -28.65 2.71 -18.96
N ALA A 4 -28.51 3.47 -17.88
CA ALA A 4 -29.53 3.54 -16.84
C ALA A 4 -30.82 4.16 -17.40
N THR A 5 -31.93 3.44 -17.36
CA THR A 5 -33.26 3.90 -17.79
C THR A 5 -34.10 4.45 -16.64
N GLN A 6 -33.57 4.39 -15.41
CA GLN A 6 -34.22 4.88 -14.20
C GLN A 6 -33.19 5.43 -13.21
N ASN A 7 -33.66 6.26 -12.28
CA ASN A 7 -32.84 6.75 -11.16
C ASN A 7 -32.31 5.56 -10.35
N ARG A 8 -31.01 5.60 -10.02
CA ARG A 8 -30.34 4.61 -9.17
C ARG A 8 -29.84 5.30 -7.91
N ASN A 9 -30.14 4.73 -6.75
CA ASN A 9 -29.48 5.14 -5.52
C ASN A 9 -28.04 4.60 -5.53
N THR A 10 -27.05 5.48 -5.71
CA THR A 10 -25.64 5.09 -5.73
C THR A 10 -25.12 5.10 -4.30
N PRO A 11 -24.74 3.93 -3.73
CA PRO A 11 -24.22 3.88 -2.37
C PRO A 11 -22.86 4.61 -2.32
N HIS A 12 -22.69 5.42 -1.28
CA HIS A 12 -21.40 6.04 -0.95
C HIS A 12 -20.87 5.41 0.33
N ARG A 13 -19.55 5.37 0.48
CA ARG A 13 -18.90 4.86 1.69
C ARG A 13 -17.96 5.93 2.24
N LEU A 14 -18.15 6.28 3.51
CA LEU A 14 -17.29 7.19 4.26
C LEU A 14 -16.14 6.41 4.91
N GLY A 15 -15.04 7.10 5.20
CA GLY A 15 -13.89 6.54 5.91
C GLY A 15 -12.75 6.08 4.99
N LEU A 16 -11.54 6.06 5.56
CA LEU A 16 -10.30 5.68 4.89
C LEU A 16 -9.92 4.22 5.10
N SER A 17 -10.59 3.50 6.01
CA SER A 17 -10.37 2.07 6.24
C SER A 17 -11.16 1.18 5.30
N ARG A 18 -10.59 0.05 4.90
CA ARG A 18 -11.22 -0.97 4.06
C ARG A 18 -10.85 -2.37 4.55
N GLY A 19 -11.84 -3.25 4.62
CA GLY A 19 -11.60 -4.68 4.83
C GLY A 19 -11.16 -5.33 3.53
N HIS A 20 -10.07 -6.09 3.59
CA HIS A 20 -9.53 -6.85 2.47
C HIS A 20 -9.30 -8.30 2.86
N LEU A 21 -9.34 -9.19 1.87
CA LEU A 21 -9.04 -10.61 2.03
C LEU A 21 -7.53 -10.81 2.00
N VAL A 22 -7.00 -11.61 2.93
CA VAL A 22 -5.57 -11.87 3.06
C VAL A 22 -5.15 -13.01 2.12
N ALA A 23 -3.97 -12.91 1.52
CA ALA A 23 -3.38 -13.97 0.70
C ALA A 23 -3.07 -15.23 1.53
N ALA A 24 -2.98 -16.38 0.88
CA ALA A 24 -2.57 -17.63 1.53
C ALA A 24 -1.16 -17.51 2.12
N ALA A 25 -0.87 -18.33 3.13
CA ALA A 25 0.46 -18.47 3.73
C ALA A 25 1.13 -17.14 4.14
N THR A 26 0.33 -16.18 4.62
CA THR A 26 0.76 -14.80 4.84
C THR A 26 0.47 -14.32 6.26
N GLU A 27 1.45 -13.64 6.86
CA GLU A 27 1.34 -13.01 8.18
C GLU A 27 1.34 -11.47 8.04
N CYS A 28 0.30 -10.82 8.55
CA CYS A 28 0.12 -9.37 8.48
C CYS A 28 0.43 -8.74 9.84
N PHE A 29 1.50 -7.94 9.93
CA PHE A 29 1.84 -7.21 11.14
C PHE A 29 1.16 -5.84 11.19
N ALA A 30 0.58 -5.50 12.35
CA ALA A 30 -0.01 -4.18 12.56
C ALA A 30 1.02 -3.07 12.33
N GLY A 31 0.61 -2.00 11.64
CA GLY A 31 1.47 -0.85 11.35
C GLY A 31 2.40 -1.01 10.16
N THR A 32 2.41 -2.16 9.48
CA THR A 32 3.21 -2.39 8.27
C THR A 32 2.42 -2.10 6.99
N ILE A 33 3.15 -1.86 5.89
CA ILE A 33 2.58 -1.56 4.56
C ILE A 33 1.77 -2.77 4.08
N ALA A 34 0.52 -2.50 3.72
CA ALA A 34 -0.38 -3.45 3.08
C ALA A 34 -0.41 -3.20 1.57
N VAL A 35 -0.21 -4.25 0.79
CA VAL A 35 -0.29 -4.23 -0.67
C VAL A 35 -1.33 -5.22 -1.17
N ILE A 36 -1.91 -4.93 -2.33
CA ILE A 36 -2.81 -5.84 -3.05
C ILE A 36 -2.01 -6.44 -4.20
N ASN A 37 -1.97 -7.76 -4.27
CA ASN A 37 -1.32 -8.50 -5.35
C ASN A 37 -2.20 -8.59 -6.61
N ALA A 38 -1.66 -9.19 -7.67
CA ALA A 38 -2.34 -9.31 -8.96
C ALA A 38 -3.68 -10.10 -8.89
N ASP A 39 -3.80 -11.00 -7.92
CA ASP A 39 -5.00 -11.82 -7.70
C ASP A 39 -6.07 -11.09 -6.84
N GLY A 40 -5.73 -9.90 -6.32
CA GLY A 40 -6.64 -9.06 -5.53
C GLY A 40 -6.62 -9.35 -4.02
N PHE A 41 -5.68 -10.17 -3.55
CA PHE A 41 -5.49 -10.46 -2.13
C PHE A 41 -4.46 -9.52 -1.51
N THR A 42 -4.60 -9.29 -0.20
CA THR A 42 -3.71 -8.40 0.55
C THR A 42 -2.59 -9.18 1.20
N GLU A 43 -1.38 -8.64 1.08
CA GLU A 43 -0.15 -9.18 1.64
C GLU A 43 0.74 -8.04 2.17
N PRO A 44 1.79 -8.33 2.98
CA PRO A 44 2.78 -7.35 3.37
C PRO A 44 3.57 -6.82 2.18
N GLY A 45 3.96 -5.55 2.25
CA GLY A 45 4.85 -4.95 1.26
C GLY A 45 6.18 -5.70 1.13
N THR A 46 6.56 -6.02 -0.11
CA THR A 46 7.85 -6.64 -0.45
C THR A 46 8.47 -5.98 -1.68
N THR A 47 9.76 -6.22 -1.92
CA THR A 47 10.40 -5.86 -3.20
C THR A 47 9.87 -6.80 -4.29
N ALA A 48 8.77 -6.40 -4.92
CA ALA A 48 8.20 -7.05 -6.09
C ALA A 48 7.53 -6.01 -7.00
N THR A 49 7.23 -6.41 -8.23
CA THR A 49 6.52 -5.61 -9.23
C THR A 49 5.03 -5.97 -9.27
N GLY A 50 4.21 -5.06 -9.80
CA GLY A 50 2.77 -5.30 -9.95
C GLY A 50 1.95 -5.25 -8.66
N LEU A 51 2.55 -4.82 -7.55
CA LEU A 51 1.85 -4.63 -6.28
C LEU A 51 1.17 -3.26 -6.24
N THR A 52 -0.04 -3.23 -5.72
CA THR A 52 -0.78 -1.97 -5.49
C THR A 52 -0.79 -1.65 -4.01
N ALA A 53 -0.13 -0.57 -3.59
CA ALA A 53 -0.14 -0.14 -2.20
C ALA A 53 -1.55 0.28 -1.77
N ALA A 54 -2.08 -0.39 -0.74
CA ALA A 54 -3.46 -0.23 -0.29
C ALA A 54 -3.57 0.58 1.00
N GLY A 55 -2.50 0.63 1.82
CA GLY A 55 -2.48 1.36 3.08
C GLY A 55 -1.56 0.70 4.11
N VAL A 56 -1.98 0.74 5.37
CA VAL A 56 -1.32 0.09 6.51
C VAL A 56 -2.29 -0.84 7.24
N PHE A 57 -1.82 -2.01 7.67
CA PHE A 57 -2.61 -2.92 8.48
C PHE A 57 -2.95 -2.32 9.85
N GLU A 58 -4.23 -2.36 10.23
CA GLU A 58 -4.68 -1.84 11.52
C GLU A 58 -4.40 -2.79 12.68
N HIS A 59 -4.43 -4.10 12.43
CA HIS A 59 -4.23 -5.14 13.43
C HIS A 59 -3.37 -6.27 12.88
N TYR A 60 -2.83 -7.08 13.80
CA TYR A 60 -2.15 -8.30 13.45
C TYR A 60 -3.15 -9.34 12.97
N GLN A 61 -2.84 -10.02 11.87
CA GLN A 61 -3.64 -11.10 11.32
C GLN A 61 -2.72 -12.18 10.76
N ASP A 62 -2.93 -13.42 11.20
CA ASP A 62 -2.19 -14.58 10.72
C ASP A 62 -3.07 -15.39 9.75
N ASN A 63 -2.57 -15.62 8.54
CA ASN A 63 -3.14 -16.54 7.54
C ASN A 63 -2.08 -17.53 7.03
N THR A 64 -1.06 -17.84 7.84
CA THR A 64 0.09 -18.67 7.44
C THR A 64 -0.30 -20.11 7.09
N ASP A 65 -1.35 -20.65 7.72
CA ASP A 65 -1.86 -22.00 7.44
C ASP A 65 -3.13 -22.00 6.57
N GLY A 66 -3.59 -20.82 6.12
CA GLY A 66 -4.85 -20.65 5.38
C GLY A 66 -4.68 -20.51 3.87
N ALA A 67 -5.78 -20.72 3.15
CA ALA A 67 -5.91 -20.42 1.73
C ALA A 67 -6.22 -18.93 1.50
N ASP A 68 -6.24 -18.53 0.22
CA ASP A 68 -6.54 -17.16 -0.17
C ASP A 68 -7.95 -16.74 0.29
N GLY A 69 -8.01 -15.69 1.10
CA GLY A 69 -9.26 -15.12 1.62
C GLY A 69 -9.91 -15.87 2.77
N ASP A 70 -9.22 -16.83 3.39
CA ASP A 70 -9.68 -17.47 4.64
C ASP A 70 -9.74 -16.48 5.81
N GLN A 71 -8.89 -15.44 5.78
CA GLN A 71 -8.87 -14.35 6.74
C GLN A 71 -9.11 -13.01 6.06
N SER A 72 -9.63 -12.06 6.84
CA SER A 72 -9.82 -10.67 6.40
C SER A 72 -9.16 -9.71 7.38
N VAL A 73 -8.56 -8.65 6.87
CA VAL A 73 -7.88 -7.62 7.66
C VAL A 73 -8.36 -6.23 7.27
N GLU A 74 -8.31 -5.31 8.23
CA GLU A 74 -8.63 -3.90 7.98
C GLU A 74 -7.35 -3.11 7.64
N VAL A 75 -7.41 -2.41 6.51
CA VAL A 75 -6.33 -1.58 5.98
C VAL A 75 -6.75 -0.11 6.02
N LYS A 76 -5.92 0.74 6.64
CA LYS A 76 -6.12 2.19 6.67
C LYS A 76 -5.35 2.88 5.54
N ARG A 77 -6.04 3.79 4.85
CA ARG A 77 -5.43 4.71 3.88
C ARG A 77 -5.10 6.06 4.50
N GLY A 78 -4.12 6.75 3.96
CA GLY A 78 -3.69 8.08 4.41
C GLY A 78 -2.17 8.18 4.58
N ASN A 79 -1.76 9.10 5.45
CA ASN A 79 -0.36 9.47 5.66
C ASN A 79 0.24 8.67 6.81
N PHE A 80 1.28 7.89 6.52
CA PHE A 80 1.97 7.05 7.50
C PHE A 80 3.48 7.25 7.41
N ARG A 81 4.16 7.10 8.54
CA ARG A 81 5.60 7.25 8.62
C ARG A 81 6.30 5.90 8.49
N PHE A 82 7.25 5.80 7.58
CA PHE A 82 8.05 4.60 7.31
C PHE A 82 9.54 4.88 7.46
N ALA A 83 10.33 3.81 7.58
CA ALA A 83 11.77 3.90 7.54
C ALA A 83 12.23 4.36 6.14
N ASN A 84 13.26 5.19 6.12
CA ASN A 84 13.89 5.65 4.89
C ASN A 84 14.99 4.66 4.49
N SER A 85 15.11 4.36 3.21
CA SER A 85 16.31 3.71 2.70
C SER A 85 17.55 4.59 2.89
N ALA A 86 18.72 3.98 2.79
CA ALA A 86 20.00 4.66 3.04
C ALA A 86 20.70 5.14 1.75
N SER A 87 21.71 5.98 1.93
CA SER A 87 22.64 6.39 0.86
C SER A 87 21.93 7.09 -0.31
N THR A 88 22.29 6.77 -1.56
CA THR A 88 21.75 7.38 -2.79
C THR A 88 20.27 7.10 -3.03
N ASP A 89 19.70 6.14 -2.30
CA ASP A 89 18.28 5.76 -2.42
C ASP A 89 17.42 6.43 -1.34
N ALA A 90 18.04 7.16 -0.41
CA ALA A 90 17.33 7.88 0.63
C ALA A 90 16.42 8.97 0.04
N ILE A 91 15.19 9.03 0.54
CA ILE A 91 14.22 10.08 0.24
C ILE A 91 14.58 11.31 1.06
N THR A 92 14.59 12.47 0.42
CA THR A 92 14.93 13.75 1.05
C THR A 92 13.79 14.74 0.95
N ALA A 93 13.89 15.89 1.62
CA ALA A 93 12.90 16.96 1.50
C ALA A 93 12.71 17.46 0.05
N ALA A 94 13.69 17.25 -0.84
CA ALA A 94 13.57 17.57 -2.26
C ALA A 94 12.62 16.61 -3.02
N ASP A 95 12.30 15.46 -2.44
CA ASP A 95 11.46 14.42 -3.03
C ASP A 95 10.00 14.50 -2.55
N ILE A 96 9.65 15.49 -1.72
CA ILE A 96 8.26 15.75 -1.31
C ILE A 96 7.39 15.99 -2.56
N GLY A 97 6.24 15.32 -2.61
CA GLY A 97 5.32 15.31 -3.75
C GLY A 97 5.69 14.32 -4.86
N GLN A 98 6.82 13.61 -4.75
CA GLN A 98 7.24 12.56 -5.69
C GLN A 98 6.78 11.18 -5.24
N VAL A 99 6.79 10.23 -6.20
CA VAL A 99 6.52 8.81 -5.94
C VAL A 99 7.69 8.19 -5.18
N CYS A 100 7.39 7.40 -4.16
CA CYS A 100 8.35 6.51 -3.50
C CYS A 100 7.99 5.04 -3.73
N TYR A 101 8.94 4.14 -3.47
CA TYR A 101 8.87 2.72 -3.81
C TYR A 101 9.03 1.84 -2.57
N ILE A 102 8.39 0.67 -2.60
CA ILE A 102 8.41 -0.31 -1.51
C ILE A 102 9.74 -1.07 -1.55
N VAL A 103 10.48 -1.05 -0.44
CA VAL A 103 11.65 -1.93 -0.24
C VAL A 103 11.22 -3.18 0.53
N ASP A 104 10.55 -2.96 1.65
CA ASP A 104 9.98 -3.99 2.51
C ASP A 104 8.72 -3.45 3.18
N ASN A 105 8.17 -4.19 4.13
CA ASN A 105 6.90 -3.88 4.78
C ASN A 105 6.97 -2.66 5.72
N GLN A 106 8.14 -2.08 5.97
CA GLN A 106 8.33 -0.90 6.83
C GLN A 106 9.30 0.15 6.25
N THR A 107 9.92 -0.12 5.10
CA THR A 107 10.95 0.74 4.49
C THR A 107 10.55 1.17 3.07
N VAL A 108 10.75 2.46 2.78
CA VAL A 108 10.50 3.07 1.47
C VAL A 108 11.77 3.66 0.86
N ALA A 109 11.81 3.72 -0.47
CA ALA A 109 12.95 4.19 -1.24
C ALA A 109 12.59 5.21 -2.31
N LYS A 110 13.58 6.00 -2.71
CA LYS A 110 13.48 6.99 -3.79
C LYS A 110 13.36 6.34 -5.17
N THR A 111 14.03 5.22 -5.39
CA THR A 111 14.09 4.56 -6.71
C THR A 111 13.37 3.23 -6.74
N ASP A 112 12.94 2.86 -7.94
CA ASP A 112 12.28 1.59 -8.25
C ASP A 112 13.24 0.37 -8.28
N GLY A 113 14.52 0.59 -7.93
CA GLY A 113 15.53 -0.45 -7.93
C GLY A 113 15.78 -1.07 -9.31
N THR A 114 15.66 -0.29 -10.39
CA THR A 114 15.76 -0.78 -11.79
C THR A 114 14.54 -1.62 -12.17
N ALA A 115 13.35 -1.09 -11.92
CA ALA A 115 12.04 -1.74 -12.15
C ALA A 115 11.83 -3.07 -11.38
N THR A 116 12.31 -3.14 -10.13
CA THR A 116 12.11 -4.31 -9.25
C THR A 116 11.12 -4.04 -8.11
N ARG A 117 10.79 -2.77 -7.86
CA ARG A 117 9.94 -2.34 -6.74
C ARG A 117 8.66 -1.69 -7.24
N SER A 118 7.57 -1.96 -6.54
CA SER A 118 6.29 -1.31 -6.76
C SER A 118 6.23 0.05 -6.04
N PRO A 119 5.48 1.03 -6.57
CA PRO A 119 5.23 2.29 -5.87
C PRO A 119 4.50 2.08 -4.54
N ALA A 120 4.97 2.75 -3.49
CA ALA A 120 4.33 2.77 -2.18
C ALA A 120 3.27 3.88 -2.07
N GLY A 121 3.53 5.06 -2.65
CA GLY A 121 2.67 6.23 -2.56
C GLY A 121 3.40 7.52 -2.91
N ILE A 122 2.83 8.66 -2.49
CA ILE A 122 3.47 9.98 -2.63
C ILE A 122 4.13 10.36 -1.30
N VAL A 123 5.36 10.87 -1.37
CA VAL A 123 6.04 11.47 -0.22
C VAL A 123 5.32 12.75 0.19
N ASP A 124 4.85 12.81 1.43
CA ASP A 124 4.14 13.95 2.00
C ASP A 124 5.08 14.86 2.81
N ASP A 125 5.97 14.25 3.61
CA ASP A 125 6.96 14.97 4.42
C ASP A 125 8.15 14.04 4.78
N VAL A 126 9.24 14.62 5.27
CA VAL A 126 10.42 13.88 5.76
C VAL A 126 10.86 14.49 7.09
N ASP A 127 10.90 13.66 8.14
CA ASP A 127 11.37 14.04 9.47
C ASP A 127 12.57 13.19 9.93
N ASP A 128 13.19 13.57 11.05
CA ASP A 128 14.40 12.91 11.57
C ASP A 128 14.22 11.41 11.88
N ASN A 129 12.98 10.95 12.03
CA ASN A 129 12.61 9.57 12.33
C ASN A 129 12.18 8.78 11.09
N GLY A 130 11.94 9.41 9.93
CA GLY A 130 11.49 8.70 8.73
C GLY A 130 10.77 9.56 7.69
N VAL A 131 10.10 8.87 6.77
CA VAL A 131 9.41 9.47 5.62
C VAL A 131 7.92 9.29 5.79
N TRP A 132 7.16 10.39 5.69
CA TRP A 132 5.71 10.36 5.63
C TRP A 132 5.28 10.11 4.19
N VAL A 133 4.49 9.06 4.00
CA VAL A 133 3.98 8.65 2.70
C VAL A 133 2.46 8.60 2.75
N ASN A 134 1.82 9.29 1.82
CA ASN A 134 0.39 9.17 1.58
C ASN A 134 0.13 7.93 0.71
N ILE A 135 -0.39 6.88 1.34
CA ILE A 135 -0.78 5.63 0.70
C ILE A 135 -2.29 5.63 0.48
N ASP A 136 -2.68 5.72 -0.80
CA ASP A 136 -4.04 5.46 -1.25
C ASP A 136 -3.98 4.83 -2.65
N PRO A 137 -4.59 3.67 -2.89
CA PRO A 137 -4.62 3.04 -4.22
C PRO A 137 -5.32 3.91 -5.29
N THR A 138 -6.00 4.98 -4.89
CA THR A 138 -6.68 5.92 -5.79
C THR A 138 -5.92 7.22 -6.05
N ASN A 139 -4.75 7.43 -5.45
CA ASN A 139 -3.95 8.67 -5.61
C ASN A 139 -3.25 8.78 -6.98
N GLY A 140 -3.41 7.81 -7.87
CA GLY A 140 -2.84 7.82 -9.23
C GLY A 140 -1.38 7.37 -9.31
N VAL A 141 -0.77 6.96 -8.20
CA VAL A 141 0.60 6.40 -8.13
C VAL A 141 0.65 4.94 -8.58
N ALA A 142 -0.32 4.52 -9.40
CA ALA A 142 -0.45 3.13 -9.83
C ALA A 142 0.90 2.60 -10.32
N ALA A 143 1.25 1.38 -9.89
CA ALA A 143 2.39 0.64 -10.42
C ALA A 143 2.29 0.67 -11.94
N SER A 144 3.11 1.50 -12.60
CA SER A 144 3.23 1.45 -14.05
C SER A 144 3.69 0.03 -14.37
N ALA A 145 2.81 -0.73 -15.02
CA ALA A 145 3.11 -2.03 -15.57
C ALA A 145 4.26 -1.96 -16.57
#